data_AF-A0A3B9BW11-F1
#
_entry.id   AF-A0A3B9BW11-F1
#
_cell.length_a   1.000
_cell.length_b   1.000
_cell.length_c   1.000
_cell.angle_alpha   90.00
_cell.angle_beta   90.00
_cell.angle_gamma   90.00
#
_symmetry.space_group_name_H-M   'P 1'
#
loop_
_entity.id
_entity.type
_entity.pdbx_description
1 polymer ?
#
loop_
_entity_poly.entity_id
_entity_poly.type
_entity_poly.pdbx_seq_one_letter_code
_entity_poly.pdbx_strand_id
1 'polypeptide(L)'
;GAAAQFPVGWLADKFDRRWVLIGLSASAIVVCMGLVVASGTSFGIVFLMAALFGLTTFPIFSVAAAHANDFSTPEQTVELNASLMFLYAVGAIFSPILAANLIANFGPPALFAFISMAHVMLVLFGLLRMSVRPTKVDKTGYKYMPRTSYIIGRLLRQKR
;
A
#
# COMPACT_ATOMS: atom_id res chain seq x y z
N GLY A 1 -11.53 -2.91 0.47
CA GLY A 1 -10.21 -3.42 0.08
C GLY A 1 -10.15 -3.84 -1.37
N ALA A 2 -10.54 -5.07 -1.69
CA ALA A 2 -10.46 -5.61 -3.06
C ALA A 2 -11.16 -4.73 -4.11
N ALA A 3 -12.34 -4.19 -3.81
CA ALA A 3 -13.05 -3.27 -4.70
C ALA A 3 -12.24 -2.01 -5.08
N ALA A 4 -11.34 -1.53 -4.20
CA ALA A 4 -10.50 -0.36 -4.48
C ALA A 4 -9.39 -0.64 -5.51
N GLN A 5 -9.03 -1.91 -5.73
CA GLN A 5 -7.95 -2.29 -6.66
C GLN A 5 -8.22 -1.81 -8.08
N PHE A 6 -9.48 -1.86 -8.54
CA PHE A 6 -9.87 -1.43 -9.88
C PHE A 6 -9.79 0.09 -10.08
N PRO A 7 -10.49 0.94 -9.31
CA PRO A 7 -10.43 2.38 -9.50
C PRO A 7 -9.04 2.95 -9.21
N VAL A 8 -8.33 2.42 -8.21
CA VAL A 8 -6.96 2.88 -7.90
C VAL A 8 -5.98 2.41 -8.96
N GLY A 9 -6.16 1.22 -9.52
CA GLY A 9 -5.37 0.75 -10.67
C GLY A 9 -5.51 1.67 -11.87
N TRP A 10 -6.75 2.05 -12.22
CA TRP A 10 -7.03 3.03 -13.27
C TRP A 10 -6.37 4.39 -12.97
N LEU A 11 -6.44 4.85 -11.72
CA LEU A 11 -5.80 6.10 -11.30
C LEU A 11 -4.27 6.01 -11.44
N ALA A 12 -3.67 4.88 -11.06
CA ALA A 12 -2.23 4.62 -11.16
C ALA A 12 -1.72 4.55 -12.61
N ASP A 13 -2.60 4.22 -13.56
CA ASP A 13 -2.28 4.29 -14.99
C ASP A 13 -2.33 5.71 -15.54
N LYS A 14 -3.36 6.47 -15.15
CA LYS A 14 -3.58 7.83 -15.66
C LYS A 14 -2.63 8.85 -15.04
N PHE A 15 -2.27 8.68 -13.77
CA PHE A 15 -1.44 9.63 -13.01
C PHE A 15 -0.05 9.06 -12.69
N ASP A 16 0.88 9.89 -12.25
CA ASP A 16 2.17 9.41 -11.73
C ASP A 16 1.91 8.49 -10.52
N ARG A 17 2.41 7.25 -10.57
CA ARG A 17 2.21 6.24 -9.53
C ARG A 17 2.69 6.71 -8.15
N ARG A 18 3.69 7.61 -8.11
CA ARG A 18 4.19 8.21 -6.88
C ARG A 18 3.15 9.12 -6.22
N TRP A 19 2.46 9.95 -7.01
CA TRP A 19 1.36 10.78 -6.50
C TRP A 19 0.17 9.95 -6.04
N VAL A 20 -0.15 8.87 -6.74
CA VAL A 20 -1.20 7.93 -6.30
C VAL A 20 -0.81 7.27 -4.98
N LEU A 21 0.44 6.83 -4.81
CA LEU A 21 0.94 6.24 -3.57
C LEU A 21 0.92 7.24 -2.40
N ILE A 22 1.32 8.48 -2.64
CA ILE A 22 1.26 9.57 -1.65
C ILE A 22 -0.19 9.86 -1.26
N GLY A 23 -1.10 9.97 -2.23
CA GLY A 23 -2.52 10.21 -1.97
C GLY A 23 -3.17 9.11 -1.16
N LEU A 24 -2.91 7.84 -1.50
CA LEU A 24 -3.40 6.69 -0.72
C LEU A 24 -2.87 6.71 0.72
N SER A 25 -1.59 7.03 0.89
CA SER A 25 -0.94 7.08 2.20
C SER A 25 -1.46 8.25 3.05
N ALA A 26 -1.66 9.42 2.44
CA ALA A 26 -2.27 10.57 3.10
C ALA A 26 -3.71 10.26 3.57
N SER A 27 -4.51 9.64 2.70
CA SER A 27 -5.86 9.18 3.07
C SER A 27 -5.81 8.12 4.18
N ALA A 28 -4.86 7.19 4.16
CA ALA A 28 -4.68 6.20 5.21
C ALA A 28 -4.31 6.84 6.56
N ILE A 29 -3.47 7.89 6.57
CA ILE A 29 -3.16 8.67 7.78
C ILE A 29 -4.43 9.26 8.37
N VAL A 30 -5.23 9.97 7.57
CA VAL A 30 -6.47 10.60 8.04
C VAL A 30 -7.44 9.55 8.61
N VAL A 31 -7.63 8.43 7.92
CA VAL A 31 -8.50 7.35 8.38
C VAL A 31 -7.97 6.69 9.66
N CYS A 32 -6.66 6.44 9.76
CA CYS A 32 -6.06 5.87 10.96
C CYS A 32 -6.18 6.80 12.16
N MET A 33 -5.95 8.10 11.98
CA MET A 33 -6.16 9.10 13.04
C MET A 33 -7.64 9.17 13.43
N GLY A 34 -8.56 9.05 12.48
CA GLY A 34 -9.98 8.89 12.74
C GLY A 34 -10.30 7.65 13.60
N LEU A 35 -9.67 6.50 13.33
CA LEU A 35 -9.81 5.28 14.13
C LEU A 35 -9.24 5.40 15.55
N VAL A 36 -8.15 6.16 15.71
CA VAL A 36 -7.59 6.46 17.04
C VAL A 36 -8.63 7.23 17.88
N VAL A 37 -9.23 8.28 17.30
CA VAL A 37 -10.22 9.12 17.99
C VAL A 37 -11.57 8.43 18.17
N ALA A 38 -11.99 7.62 17.20
CA ALA A 38 -13.25 6.89 17.24
C ALA A 38 -13.23 5.66 18.17
N SER A 39 -12.09 5.31 18.75
CA SER A 39 -12.00 4.18 19.67
C SER A 39 -12.92 4.38 20.88
N GLY A 40 -13.76 3.38 21.17
CA GLY A 40 -14.76 3.46 22.25
C GLY A 40 -16.05 4.20 21.91
N THR A 41 -16.23 4.65 20.66
CA THR A 41 -17.50 5.23 20.18
C THR A 41 -18.41 4.15 19.55
N SER A 42 -19.44 4.55 18.80
CA SER A 42 -20.39 3.65 18.15
C SER A 42 -19.70 2.66 17.20
N PHE A 43 -20.10 1.38 17.29
CA PHE A 43 -19.66 0.33 16.37
C PHE A 43 -19.81 0.74 14.91
N GLY A 44 -20.88 1.45 14.53
CA GLY A 44 -21.12 1.89 13.16
C GLY A 44 -20.00 2.78 12.60
N ILE A 45 -19.46 3.69 13.42
CA ILE A 45 -18.35 4.57 13.01
C ILE A 45 -17.07 3.75 12.84
N VAL A 46 -16.80 2.82 13.75
CA VAL A 46 -15.62 1.94 13.67
C VAL A 46 -15.66 1.07 12.41
N PHE A 47 -16.81 0.48 12.08
CA PHE A 47 -16.96 -0.32 10.85
C PHE A 47 -16.80 0.51 9.58
N LEU A 48 -17.38 1.71 9.53
CA LEU A 48 -17.20 2.62 8.40
C LEU A 48 -15.72 2.98 8.22
N MET A 49 -15.03 3.35 9.31
CA MET A 49 -13.62 3.69 9.26
C MET A 49 -12.74 2.49 8.90
N ALA A 50 -13.06 1.28 9.38
CA ALA A 50 -12.38 0.05 8.97
C ALA A 50 -12.56 -0.25 7.47
N ALA A 51 -13.75 0.02 6.92
CA ALA A 51 -14.00 -0.10 5.49
C ALA A 51 -13.14 0.89 4.69
N LEU A 52 -13.10 2.16 5.10
CA LEU A 52 -12.26 3.21 4.50
C LEU A 52 -10.76 2.87 4.61
N PHE A 53 -10.35 2.32 5.75
CA PHE A 53 -8.98 1.86 5.98
C PHE A 53 -8.61 0.78 4.97
N GLY A 54 -9.51 -0.19 4.75
CA GLY A 54 -9.32 -1.20 3.72
C GLY A 54 -9.27 -0.62 2.31
N LEU A 55 -10.04 0.42 1.99
CA LEU A 55 -10.02 1.06 0.66
C LEU A 55 -8.70 1.79 0.38
N THR A 56 -8.10 2.40 1.39
CA THR A 56 -6.87 3.19 1.25
C THR A 56 -5.61 2.32 1.28
N THR A 57 -5.56 1.29 2.13
CA THR A 57 -4.32 0.51 2.36
C THR A 57 -4.13 -0.68 1.44
N PHE A 58 -5.21 -1.31 0.96
CA PHE A 58 -5.10 -2.52 0.13
C PHE A 58 -4.40 -2.29 -1.23
N PRO A 59 -4.64 -1.18 -1.95
CA PRO A 59 -4.00 -0.94 -3.24
C PRO A 59 -2.52 -0.52 -3.16
N ILE A 60 -1.99 -0.19 -1.99
CA ILE A 60 -0.64 0.39 -1.84
C ILE A 60 0.44 -0.58 -2.37
N PHE A 61 0.37 -1.86 -2.03
CA PHE A 61 1.34 -2.85 -2.51
C PHE A 61 1.33 -2.98 -4.03
N SER A 62 0.16 -3.05 -4.66
CA SER A 62 0.06 -3.20 -6.12
C SER A 62 0.50 -1.96 -6.86
N VAL A 63 0.20 -0.76 -6.36
CA VAL A 63 0.70 0.50 -6.94
C VAL A 63 2.21 0.63 -6.79
N ALA A 64 2.77 0.29 -5.62
CA ALA A 64 4.22 0.30 -5.39
C ALA A 64 4.94 -0.73 -6.27
N ALA A 65 4.38 -1.94 -6.41
CA ALA A 65 4.91 -2.97 -7.29
C ALA A 65 4.87 -2.50 -8.76
N ALA A 66 3.75 -1.95 -9.23
CA ALA A 66 3.65 -1.40 -10.58
C ALA A 66 4.69 -0.30 -10.82
N HIS A 67 4.89 0.60 -9.86
CA HIS A 67 5.91 1.64 -9.94
C HIS A 67 7.31 1.05 -10.06
N ALA A 68 7.66 0.04 -9.26
CA ALA A 68 8.96 -0.61 -9.34
C ALA A 68 9.18 -1.32 -10.70
N ASN A 69 8.13 -1.98 -11.21
CA ASN A 69 8.19 -2.72 -12.48
C ASN A 69 8.40 -1.78 -13.69
N ASP A 70 7.99 -0.50 -13.63
CA ASP A 70 8.32 0.50 -14.69
C ASP A 70 9.84 0.75 -14.83
N PHE A 71 10.63 0.32 -13.86
CA PHE A 71 12.09 0.46 -13.86
C PHE A 71 12.83 -0.87 -14.10
N SER A 72 12.12 -2.00 -14.23
CA SER A 72 12.74 -3.30 -14.53
C SER A 72 12.71 -3.65 -16.02
N THR A 73 13.72 -4.37 -16.50
CA THR A 73 13.62 -5.04 -17.79
C THR A 73 12.74 -6.30 -17.70
N PRO A 74 12.26 -6.85 -18.83
CA PRO A 74 11.46 -8.08 -18.82
C PRO A 74 12.13 -9.27 -18.12
N GLU A 75 13.46 -9.36 -18.21
CA GLU A 75 14.27 -10.43 -17.60
C GLU A 75 14.34 -10.27 -16.07
N GLN A 76 14.39 -9.02 -15.59
CA GLN A 76 14.50 -8.67 -14.17
C GLN A 76 13.15 -8.68 -13.44
N THR A 77 12.05 -8.64 -14.17
CA THR A 77 10.68 -8.55 -13.62
C THR A 77 10.40 -9.67 -12.61
N VAL A 78 10.86 -10.90 -12.86
CA VAL A 78 10.63 -12.04 -11.95
C VAL A 78 11.35 -11.82 -10.62
N GLU A 79 12.65 -11.51 -10.68
CA GLU A 79 13.50 -11.30 -9.51
C GLU A 79 13.05 -10.09 -8.69
N LEU A 80 12.67 -8.99 -9.36
CA LEU A 80 12.13 -7.80 -8.70
C LEU A 80 10.88 -8.15 -7.88
N ASN A 81 9.92 -8.84 -8.50
CA ASN A 81 8.67 -9.17 -7.82
C ASN A 81 8.87 -10.18 -6.68
N ALA A 82 9.79 -11.13 -6.84
CA ALA A 82 10.19 -12.02 -5.74
C ALA A 82 10.77 -11.21 -4.56
N SER A 83 11.63 -10.24 -4.84
CA SER A 83 12.22 -9.34 -3.83
C SER A 83 11.15 -8.50 -3.12
N LEU A 84 10.19 -7.95 -3.86
CA LEU A 84 9.07 -7.19 -3.29
C LEU A 84 8.20 -8.06 -2.37
N MET A 85 7.89 -9.29 -2.78
CA MET A 85 7.13 -10.23 -1.95
C MET A 85 7.91 -10.64 -0.70
N PHE A 86 9.22 -10.84 -0.81
CA PHE A 86 10.09 -11.12 0.32
C PHE A 86 10.07 -9.98 1.35
N LEU A 87 10.28 -8.73 0.91
CA LEU A 87 10.22 -7.56 1.78
C LEU A 87 8.84 -7.39 2.43
N TYR A 88 7.77 -7.68 1.68
CA TYR A 88 6.41 -7.68 2.23
C TYR A 88 6.25 -8.75 3.33
N ALA A 89 6.76 -9.96 3.12
CA ALA A 89 6.68 -11.05 4.08
C ALA A 89 7.47 -10.73 5.36
N VAL A 90 8.66 -10.15 5.22
CA VAL A 90 9.45 -9.64 6.35
C VAL A 90 8.62 -8.67 7.19
N GLY A 91 8.04 -7.63 6.56
CA GLY A 91 7.17 -6.69 7.27
C GLY A 91 5.95 -7.35 7.93
N ALA A 92 5.35 -8.34 7.26
CA ALA A 92 4.20 -9.08 7.78
C ALA A 92 4.53 -9.97 8.99
N ILE A 93 5.77 -10.43 9.12
CA ILE A 93 6.25 -11.22 10.28
C ILE A 93 6.55 -10.31 11.46
N PHE A 94 7.22 -9.18 11.23
CA PHE A 94 7.66 -8.29 12.32
C PHE A 94 6.54 -7.36 12.84
N SER A 95 5.63 -6.91 11.98
CA SER A 95 4.59 -5.94 12.38
C SER A 95 3.62 -6.46 13.44
N PRO A 96 3.17 -7.74 13.47
CA PRO A 96 2.31 -8.23 14.53
C PRO A 96 2.99 -8.24 15.90
N ILE A 97 4.30 -8.52 15.96
CA ILE A 97 5.06 -8.51 17.22
C ILE A 97 5.11 -7.09 17.79
N LEU A 98 5.43 -6.10 16.95
CA LEU A 98 5.45 -4.69 17.35
C LEU A 98 4.04 -4.19 17.70
N ALA A 99 3.05 -4.51 16.87
CA ALA A 99 1.66 -4.14 17.09
C ALA A 99 1.11 -4.73 18.39
N ALA A 100 1.35 -6.02 18.68
CA ALA A 100 0.92 -6.67 19.91
C ALA A 100 1.53 -6.01 21.15
N ASN A 101 2.83 -5.69 21.11
CA ASN A 101 3.50 -4.96 22.19
C ASN A 101 2.90 -3.55 22.38
N LEU A 102 2.65 -2.82 21.30
CA LEU A 102 2.03 -1.50 21.37
C LEU A 102 0.62 -1.56 21.95
N ILE A 103 -0.18 -2.53 21.52
CA ILE A 103 -1.54 -2.73 22.05
C ILE A 103 -1.50 -3.11 23.54
N ALA A 104 -0.57 -3.97 23.95
CA ALA A 104 -0.46 -4.38 25.35
C ALA A 104 -0.10 -3.20 26.29
N ASN A 105 0.76 -2.28 25.83
CA ASN A 105 1.24 -1.17 26.66
C ASN A 105 0.40 0.12 26.54
N PHE A 106 -0.22 0.38 25.38
CA PHE A 106 -0.91 1.63 25.07
C PHE A 106 -2.37 1.46 24.62
N GLY A 107 -2.86 0.22 24.57
CA GLY A 107 -4.23 -0.12 24.18
C GLY A 107 -4.46 -0.23 22.66
N PRO A 108 -5.66 -0.66 22.25
CA PRO A 108 -6.00 -0.89 20.83
C PRO A 108 -5.75 0.29 19.87
N PRO A 109 -5.96 1.58 20.23
CA PRO A 109 -5.69 2.71 19.33
C PRO A 109 -4.24 2.79 18.85
N ALA A 110 -3.29 2.26 19.63
CA ALA A 110 -1.87 2.31 19.31
C ALA A 110 -1.53 1.60 17.99
N LEU A 111 -2.33 0.60 17.59
CA LEU A 111 -2.21 -0.06 16.28
C LEU A 111 -2.36 0.93 15.13
N PHE A 112 -3.40 1.77 15.17
CA PHE A 112 -3.69 2.71 14.10
C PHE A 112 -2.72 3.90 14.11
N ALA A 113 -2.27 4.33 15.30
CA ALA A 113 -1.18 5.30 15.41
C ALA A 113 0.14 4.77 14.78
N PHE A 114 0.48 3.51 15.02
CA PHE A 114 1.62 2.84 14.40
C PHE A 114 1.53 2.79 12.88
N ILE A 115 0.37 2.38 12.34
CA ILE A 115 0.15 2.34 10.89
C ILE A 115 0.19 3.75 10.28
N SER A 116 -0.40 4.74 10.95
CA SER A 116 -0.35 6.14 10.56
C SER A 116 1.09 6.64 10.45
N MET A 117 1.93 6.34 11.45
CA MET A 117 3.35 6.69 11.45
C MET A 117 4.10 6.06 10.26
N ALA A 118 3.84 4.79 9.94
CA ALA A 118 4.43 4.13 8.78
C ALA A 118 4.04 4.82 7.46
N HIS A 119 2.78 5.29 7.34
CA HIS A 119 2.35 6.07 6.19
C HIS A 119 2.96 7.47 6.14
N VAL A 120 3.15 8.14 7.28
CA VAL A 120 3.87 9.42 7.33
C VAL A 120 5.29 9.24 6.79
N MET A 121 5.99 8.20 7.23
CA MET A 121 7.32 7.86 6.70
C MET A 121 7.30 7.61 5.19
N LEU A 122 6.30 6.89 4.69
CA LEU A 122 6.16 6.62 3.25
C LEU A 122 5.88 7.89 2.43
N VAL A 123 5.04 8.80 2.94
CA VAL A 123 4.76 10.10 2.30
C VAL A 123 6.02 10.95 2.25
N LEU A 124 6.71 11.10 3.38
CA LEU A 124 7.95 11.88 3.46
C LEU A 124 9.02 11.30 2.52
N PHE A 125 9.22 9.99 2.56
CA PHE A 125 10.16 9.31 1.67
C PHE A 125 9.78 9.50 0.20
N GLY A 126 8.50 9.37 -0.15
CA GLY A 126 8.00 9.57 -1.51
C GLY A 126 8.28 10.98 -2.02
N LEU A 127 7.93 12.00 -1.23
CA LEU A 127 8.16 13.41 -1.57
C LEU A 127 9.66 13.71 -1.73
N LEU A 128 10.49 13.29 -0.77
CA LEU A 128 11.95 13.45 -0.84
C LEU A 128 12.52 12.79 -2.09
N ARG A 129 12.06 11.58 -2.43
CA ARG A 129 12.53 10.84 -3.61
C ARG A 129 12.12 11.54 -4.92
N MET A 130 10.94 12.14 -4.96
CA MET A 130 10.44 12.89 -6.12
C MET A 130 11.25 14.16 -6.37
N SER A 131 11.77 14.82 -5.34
CA SER A 131 12.64 15.99 -5.47
C SER A 131 14.01 15.67 -6.09
N VAL A 132 14.46 14.42 -6.03
CA VAL A 132 15.80 14.02 -6.50
C VAL A 132 15.81 13.51 -7.94
N ARG A 133 14.71 12.95 -8.46
CA ARG A 133 14.66 12.37 -9.83
C ARG A 133 13.35 12.64 -10.60
N PRO A 134 13.43 13.08 -11.87
CA PRO A 134 12.26 13.22 -12.74
C PRO A 134 11.64 11.87 -13.14
N THR A 135 10.36 11.88 -13.53
CA THR A 135 9.57 10.68 -13.91
C THR A 135 9.97 10.14 -15.28
N LYS A 136 9.83 8.83 -15.50
CA LYS A 136 9.82 8.22 -16.85
C LYS A 136 8.51 8.54 -17.59
N VAL A 137 8.60 8.80 -18.89
CA VAL A 137 7.45 9.14 -19.76
C VAL A 137 6.70 7.89 -20.24
N ASP A 138 7.41 6.79 -20.51
CA ASP A 138 6.80 5.52 -20.90
C ASP A 138 6.45 4.67 -19.68
N LYS A 139 5.16 4.37 -19.52
CA LYS A 139 4.63 3.53 -18.43
C LYS A 139 4.10 2.22 -18.99
N THR A 140 4.38 1.11 -18.31
CA THR A 140 3.64 -0.14 -18.55
C THR A 140 2.26 -0.05 -17.92
N GLY A 141 1.22 -0.64 -18.52
CA GLY A 141 -0.14 -0.60 -17.94
C GLY A 141 -0.25 -1.37 -16.62
N TYR A 142 -1.07 -0.89 -15.69
CA TYR A 142 -1.25 -1.44 -14.34
C TYR A 142 -1.78 -2.86 -14.43
N LYS A 143 -1.15 -3.74 -13.65
CA LYS A 143 -1.57 -5.13 -13.50
C LYS A 143 -1.72 -5.42 -12.03
N TYR A 144 -2.87 -5.97 -11.65
CA TYR A 144 -3.06 -6.48 -10.30
C TYR A 144 -2.05 -7.60 -10.03
N MET A 145 -1.23 -7.42 -9.00
CA MET A 145 -0.25 -8.41 -8.55
C MET A 145 -0.74 -9.05 -7.24
N PRO A 146 -1.11 -10.34 -7.25
CA PRO A 146 -1.55 -11.04 -6.05
C PRO A 146 -0.44 -11.08 -4.99
N ARG A 147 -0.78 -10.80 -3.73
CA ARG A 147 0.17 -10.85 -2.61
C ARG A 147 0.58 -12.26 -2.19
N THR A 148 -0.07 -13.28 -2.73
CA THR A 148 0.03 -14.67 -2.25
C THR A 148 0.77 -15.61 -3.21
N SER A 149 0.80 -15.30 -4.51
CA SER A 149 1.46 -16.17 -5.48
C SER A 149 1.78 -15.46 -6.80
N TYR A 150 3.05 -15.50 -7.19
CA TYR A 150 3.50 -15.05 -8.51
C TYR A 150 2.94 -15.93 -9.64
N ILE A 151 2.72 -17.24 -9.39
CA ILE A 151 2.15 -18.16 -10.39
C ILE A 151 0.75 -17.69 -10.79
N ILE A 152 -0.06 -17.25 -9.82
CA ILE A 152 -1.39 -16.67 -10.09
C ILE A 152 -1.25 -15.36 -10.90
N GLY A 153 -0.28 -14.51 -10.54
CA GLY A 153 0.02 -13.30 -11.34
C GLY A 153 0.41 -13.61 -12.79
N ARG A 154 1.15 -14.72 -13.03
CA ARG A 154 1.52 -15.19 -14.38
C ARG A 154 0.33 -15.72 -15.17
N LEU A 155 -0.60 -16.42 -14.52
CA LEU A 155 -1.82 -16.93 -15.15
C LEU A 155 -2.81 -15.81 -15.51
N LEU A 156 -2.86 -14.75 -14.70
CA LEU A 156 -3.69 -13.57 -14.96
C LEU A 156 -3.11 -12.65 -16.06
N ARG A 157 -1.88 -12.90 -16.53
CA ARG A 157 -1.27 -12.17 -17.65
C ARG A 157 -1.93 -12.62 -18.95
N GLN A 158 -3.03 -11.98 -19.34
CA GLN A 158 -3.57 -12.11 -20.70
C GLN A 158 -2.48 -11.71 -21.71
N LYS A 159 -2.21 -12.62 -22.66
CA LYS A 159 -1.46 -12.31 -23.89
C LYS A 159 -2.28 -11.29 -24.68
N ARG A 160 -1.87 -10.03 -24.66
CA ARG A 160 -2.05 -9.10 -25.76
C ARG A 160 -0.67 -8.66 -26.20
#